data_AF-A0A1L9T5Z8-F1
#
_entry.id   AF-A0A1L9T5Z8-F1
#
_cell.length_a   1.000
_cell.length_b   1.000
_cell.length_c   1.000
_cell.angle_alpha   90.00
_cell.angle_beta   90.00
_cell.angle_gamma   90.00
#
_symmetry.space_group_name_H-M   'P 1'
#
loop_
_entity.id
_entity.type
_entity.pdbx_description
1 polymer ?
#
loop_
_entity_poly.entity_id
_entity_poly.type
_entity_poly.pdbx_seq_one_letter_code
_entity_poly.pdbx_strand_id
1 'polypeptide(L)'
;MAPFKVGSVGVIQCPMVPPDWEPKIPSSKVLPAGYKRTPEALALPTSIIFDEDQVIRLRDGCRIRVDIYRPVCEERVPAVVMWSPYGKSGSGVLNLHKFPFRAGVRSSKLSGYESFEGLDPATWVPKGYAIVNVDIRGINDSEGDLRFWGTADGRDGYDAVEEIAKLPWCNGRVALAGNSWLAMSQWFIAAERPPHLVCIAPLEAVSDTFRESRCRGGVPASGFSGLIVKMLRGRGEAEDIGLLV
;
A
#
# COMPACT_ATOMS: atom_id res chain seq x y z
N MET A 1 -14.35 1.74 20.87
CA MET A 1 -13.02 1.08 20.83
C MET A 1 -12.21 1.56 22.02
N ALA A 2 -11.23 0.78 22.49
CA ALA A 2 -10.26 1.28 23.46
C ALA A 2 -9.35 2.30 22.76
N PRO A 3 -8.93 3.39 23.44
CA PRO A 3 -8.04 4.38 22.84
C PRO A 3 -6.72 3.73 22.41
N PHE A 4 -6.23 4.08 21.22
CA PHE A 4 -4.94 3.60 20.74
C PHE A 4 -3.80 4.16 21.61
N LYS A 5 -2.84 3.31 21.97
CA LYS A 5 -1.75 3.65 22.89
C LYS A 5 -0.42 3.10 22.40
N VAL A 6 0.64 3.87 22.64
CA VAL A 6 2.03 3.41 22.53
C VAL A 6 2.63 3.43 23.94
N GLY A 7 2.82 2.23 24.52
CA GLY A 7 3.15 2.11 25.95
C GLY A 7 2.05 2.69 26.84
N SER A 8 2.39 3.64 27.70
CA SER A 8 1.43 4.36 28.55
C SER A 8 0.83 5.61 27.89
N VAL A 9 1.30 6.00 26.72
CA VAL A 9 0.92 7.24 26.03
C VAL A 9 -0.31 7.00 25.16
N GLY A 10 -1.37 7.79 25.39
CA GLY A 10 -2.53 7.84 24.50
C GLY A 10 -2.17 8.53 23.19
N VAL A 11 -2.50 7.91 22.07
CA VAL A 11 -2.32 8.50 20.75
C VAL A 11 -3.58 9.27 20.39
N ILE A 12 -3.42 10.55 20.03
CA ILE A 12 -4.54 11.38 19.58
C ILE A 12 -4.93 10.91 18.18
N GLN A 13 -6.22 10.71 17.96
CA GLN A 13 -6.78 10.34 16.66
C GLN A 13 -7.70 11.45 16.16
N CYS A 14 -7.79 11.59 14.84
CA CYS A 14 -8.72 12.50 14.19
C CYS A 14 -9.57 11.74 13.15
N PRO A 15 -10.85 12.13 12.96
CA PRO A 15 -11.71 11.47 11.97
C PRO A 15 -11.16 11.60 10.55
N MET A 16 -11.22 10.52 9.79
CA MET A 16 -10.92 10.54 8.36
C MET A 16 -12.15 10.92 7.53
N VAL A 17 -11.91 11.40 6.32
CA VAL A 17 -12.98 11.60 5.34
C VAL A 17 -13.34 10.24 4.72
N PRO A 18 -14.59 9.76 4.84
CA PRO A 18 -14.98 8.49 4.27
C PRO A 18 -14.99 8.53 2.73
N PRO A 19 -14.72 7.41 2.07
CA PRO A 19 -14.97 7.28 0.63
C PRO A 19 -16.46 7.42 0.31
N ASP A 20 -16.78 7.95 -0.87
CA ASP A 20 -18.14 8.17 -1.37
C ASP A 20 -18.69 7.00 -2.20
N TRP A 21 -18.08 5.81 -2.07
CA TRP A 21 -18.49 4.57 -2.72
C TRP A 21 -18.80 3.47 -1.71
N GLU A 22 -19.49 2.44 -2.18
CA GLU A 22 -19.72 1.20 -1.42
C GLU A 22 -18.53 0.24 -1.58
N PRO A 23 -18.21 -0.56 -0.55
CA PRO A 23 -17.17 -1.58 -0.64
C PRO A 23 -17.46 -2.54 -1.80
N LYS A 24 -16.44 -2.83 -2.63
CA LYS A 24 -16.65 -3.75 -3.75
C LYS A 24 -16.72 -5.20 -3.24
N ILE A 25 -17.35 -6.05 -4.03
CA ILE A 25 -17.34 -7.50 -3.80
C ILE A 25 -16.06 -8.07 -4.41
N PRO A 26 -15.29 -8.92 -3.69
CA PRO A 26 -14.11 -9.56 -4.24
C PRO A 26 -14.41 -10.30 -5.54
N SER A 27 -13.56 -10.15 -6.55
CA SER A 27 -13.73 -10.83 -7.84
C SER A 27 -12.38 -11.17 -8.48
N SER A 28 -12.39 -12.08 -9.45
CA SER A 28 -11.19 -12.46 -10.20
C SER A 28 -11.51 -12.51 -11.70
N LYS A 29 -10.63 -11.92 -12.52
CA LYS A 29 -10.76 -11.91 -13.98
C LYS A 29 -9.42 -11.99 -14.66
N VAL A 30 -9.39 -12.58 -15.86
CA VAL A 30 -8.23 -12.52 -16.74
C VAL A 30 -8.32 -11.25 -17.58
N LEU A 31 -7.27 -10.43 -17.54
CA LEU A 31 -7.06 -9.33 -18.47
C LEU A 31 -6.12 -9.83 -19.57
N PRO A 32 -6.55 -9.82 -20.86
CA PRO A 32 -5.75 -10.39 -21.93
C PRO A 32 -4.52 -9.53 -22.27
N ALA A 33 -3.50 -10.14 -22.86
CA ALA A 33 -2.40 -9.41 -23.50
C ALA A 33 -2.96 -8.37 -24.50
N GLY A 34 -2.36 -7.19 -24.54
CA GLY A 34 -2.83 -6.04 -25.32
C GLY A 34 -3.94 -5.23 -24.66
N TYR A 35 -4.55 -5.71 -23.56
CA TYR A 35 -5.54 -4.95 -22.82
C TYR A 35 -4.96 -3.62 -22.32
N LYS A 36 -5.75 -2.56 -22.42
CA LYS A 36 -5.44 -1.23 -21.89
C LYS A 36 -6.54 -0.79 -20.94
N ARG A 37 -6.15 -0.33 -19.75
CA ARG A 37 -7.12 0.22 -18.78
C ARG A 37 -7.74 1.53 -19.28
N THR A 38 -6.94 2.40 -19.89
CA THR A 38 -7.38 3.61 -20.60
C THR A 38 -6.68 3.69 -21.95
N PRO A 39 -7.17 4.45 -22.94
CA PRO A 39 -6.56 4.52 -24.27
C PRO A 39 -5.07 4.91 -24.26
N GLU A 40 -4.68 5.79 -23.32
CA GLU A 40 -3.32 6.33 -23.17
C GLU A 40 -2.38 5.45 -22.35
N ALA A 41 -2.93 4.50 -21.58
CA ALA A 41 -2.15 3.62 -20.73
C ALA A 41 -1.29 2.64 -21.55
N LEU A 42 -0.22 2.15 -20.92
CA LEU A 42 0.58 1.04 -21.43
C LEU A 42 -0.31 -0.21 -21.56
N ALA A 43 -0.29 -0.84 -22.72
CA ALA A 43 -0.98 -2.12 -22.91
C ALA A 43 -0.28 -3.22 -22.11
N LEU A 44 -1.05 -4.13 -21.52
CA LEU A 44 -0.50 -5.29 -20.83
C LEU A 44 0.31 -6.13 -21.83
N PRO A 45 1.61 -6.38 -21.61
CA PRO A 45 2.42 -7.15 -22.56
C PRO A 45 2.15 -8.65 -22.49
N THR A 46 1.50 -9.12 -21.42
CA THR A 46 1.04 -10.51 -21.25
C THR A 46 -0.35 -10.51 -20.62
N SER A 47 -1.05 -11.64 -20.71
CA SER A 47 -2.30 -11.84 -19.97
C SER A 47 -2.01 -11.95 -18.47
N ILE A 48 -2.81 -11.29 -17.64
CA ILE A 48 -2.67 -11.32 -16.18
C ILE A 48 -4.00 -11.70 -15.53
N ILE A 49 -3.94 -12.35 -14.37
CA ILE A 49 -5.10 -12.50 -13.50
C ILE A 49 -5.13 -11.30 -12.57
N PHE A 50 -6.26 -10.61 -12.54
CA PHE A 50 -6.55 -9.54 -11.59
C PHE A 50 -7.57 -10.05 -10.58
N ASP A 51 -7.09 -10.36 -9.37
CA ASP A 51 -7.94 -10.63 -8.22
C ASP A 51 -8.22 -9.28 -7.54
N GLU A 52 -9.38 -8.71 -7.85
CA GLU A 52 -9.82 -7.38 -7.42
C GLU A 52 -10.45 -7.45 -6.04
N ASP A 53 -10.02 -6.52 -5.18
CA ASP A 53 -10.59 -6.27 -3.86
C ASP A 53 -10.69 -7.52 -2.97
N GLN A 54 -9.64 -8.31 -2.94
CA GLN A 54 -9.53 -9.48 -2.06
C GLN A 54 -9.35 -9.06 -0.60
N VAL A 55 -9.61 -9.99 0.32
CA VAL A 55 -9.49 -9.76 1.76
C VAL A 55 -8.29 -10.49 2.33
N ILE A 56 -7.50 -9.77 3.12
CA ILE A 56 -6.54 -10.34 4.06
C ILE A 56 -7.01 -10.05 5.48
N ARG A 57 -6.87 -11.04 6.38
CA ARG A 57 -7.26 -10.90 7.79
C ARG A 57 -6.01 -10.80 8.67
N LEU A 58 -5.93 -9.72 9.44
CA LEU A 58 -4.85 -9.47 10.40
C LEU A 58 -5.08 -10.23 11.71
N ARG A 59 -4.07 -10.29 12.58
CA ARG A 59 -4.08 -11.06 13.84
C ARG A 59 -5.22 -10.70 14.79
N ASP A 60 -5.66 -9.43 14.77
CA ASP A 60 -6.76 -8.92 15.58
C ASP A 60 -8.14 -9.11 14.93
N GLY A 61 -8.18 -9.76 13.77
CA GLY A 61 -9.37 -10.00 12.99
C GLY A 61 -9.77 -8.87 12.04
N CYS A 62 -9.03 -7.76 12.03
CA CYS A 62 -9.23 -6.67 11.07
C CYS A 62 -9.08 -7.18 9.64
N ARG A 63 -10.03 -6.83 8.78
CA ARG A 63 -10.00 -7.17 7.35
C ARG A 63 -9.46 -5.99 6.55
N ILE A 64 -8.37 -6.22 5.83
CA ILE A 64 -7.79 -5.25 4.89
C ILE A 64 -8.03 -5.69 3.45
N ARG A 65 -8.10 -4.73 2.53
CA ARG A 65 -8.42 -4.94 1.12
C ARG A 65 -7.15 -4.91 0.27
N VAL A 66 -7.06 -5.83 -0.69
CA VAL A 66 -5.91 -5.91 -1.61
C VAL A 66 -6.34 -6.14 -3.05
N ASP A 67 -5.58 -5.57 -3.98
CA ASP A 67 -5.65 -5.87 -5.41
C ASP A 67 -4.41 -6.70 -5.77
N ILE A 68 -4.62 -7.88 -6.37
CA ILE A 68 -3.54 -8.80 -6.73
C ILE A 68 -3.49 -8.95 -8.24
N TYR A 69 -2.32 -8.68 -8.80
CA TYR A 69 -2.02 -8.89 -10.22
C TYR A 69 -0.98 -9.99 -10.33
N ARG A 70 -1.31 -11.11 -10.98
CA ARG A 70 -0.40 -12.27 -11.08
C ARG A 70 -0.42 -12.91 -12.46
N PRO A 71 0.62 -13.66 -12.85
CA PRO A 71 0.67 -14.30 -14.15
C PRO A 71 -0.44 -15.35 -14.31
N VAL A 72 -0.85 -15.59 -15.56
CA VAL A 72 -1.67 -16.76 -15.92
C VAL A 72 -0.72 -17.96 -16.06
N CYS A 73 -0.50 -18.69 -14.97
CA CYS A 73 0.35 -19.89 -14.96
C CYS A 73 -0.08 -20.89 -13.88
N GLU A 74 0.39 -22.13 -14.01
CA GLU A 74 0.22 -23.19 -13.00
C GLU A 74 1.28 -23.10 -11.90
N GLU A 75 2.47 -22.59 -12.22
CA GLU A 75 3.56 -22.43 -11.26
C GLU A 75 3.22 -21.37 -10.20
N ARG A 76 3.66 -21.63 -8.96
CA ARG A 76 3.57 -20.66 -7.88
C ARG A 76 4.66 -19.60 -8.03
N VAL A 77 4.31 -18.34 -7.81
CA VAL A 77 5.19 -17.18 -8.05
C VAL A 77 5.50 -16.40 -6.77
N PRO A 78 6.63 -15.68 -6.69
CA PRO A 78 6.87 -14.74 -5.60
C PRO A 78 5.90 -13.55 -5.67
N ALA A 79 5.60 -12.96 -4.51
CA ALA A 79 4.77 -11.76 -4.41
C ALA A 79 5.60 -10.54 -4.03
N VAL A 80 5.30 -9.38 -4.60
CA VAL A 80 5.84 -8.08 -4.19
C VAL A 80 4.70 -7.19 -3.73
N VAL A 81 4.78 -6.72 -2.48
CA VAL A 81 3.70 -6.01 -1.81
C VAL A 81 3.98 -4.51 -1.78
N MET A 82 3.02 -3.73 -2.28
CA MET A 82 2.98 -2.27 -2.19
C MET A 82 2.13 -1.87 -0.97
N TRP A 83 2.79 -1.65 0.16
CA TRP A 83 2.16 -1.33 1.44
C TRP A 83 1.98 0.18 1.60
N SER A 84 0.78 0.71 1.39
CA SER A 84 0.56 2.16 1.48
C SER A 84 -0.88 2.56 1.83
N PRO A 85 -1.07 3.81 2.26
CA PRO A 85 -2.39 4.40 2.39
C PRO A 85 -2.89 5.11 1.13
N TYR A 86 -2.22 4.97 -0.01
CA TYR A 86 -2.45 5.84 -1.18
C TYR A 86 -3.57 5.37 -2.10
N GLY A 87 -4.07 4.15 -1.91
CA GLY A 87 -5.08 3.53 -2.74
C GLY A 87 -4.49 2.45 -3.65
N LYS A 88 -5.08 1.26 -3.61
CA LYS A 88 -4.58 0.05 -4.29
C LYS A 88 -4.87 -0.04 -5.80
N SER A 89 -5.82 0.72 -6.31
CA SER A 89 -6.33 0.53 -7.68
C SER A 89 -5.82 1.56 -8.70
N GLY A 90 -4.69 2.23 -8.48
CA GLY A 90 -4.08 3.23 -9.40
C GLY A 90 -4.88 4.50 -9.72
N SER A 91 -6.14 4.53 -9.32
CA SER A 91 -7.01 5.71 -9.24
C SER A 91 -7.24 6.13 -7.80
N GLY A 92 -6.30 5.78 -6.90
CA GLY A 92 -6.33 6.15 -5.49
C GLY A 92 -6.35 7.67 -5.30
N VAL A 93 -6.56 8.11 -4.06
CA VAL A 93 -6.70 9.53 -3.75
C VAL A 93 -5.42 10.29 -4.08
N LEU A 94 -4.29 9.64 -3.85
CA LEU A 94 -3.00 10.00 -4.43
C LEU A 94 -2.77 9.14 -5.68
N ASN A 95 -2.55 9.83 -6.80
CA ASN A 95 -2.16 9.24 -8.07
C ASN A 95 -1.46 10.29 -8.93
N LEU A 96 -0.73 9.85 -9.95
CA LEU A 96 0.06 10.76 -10.79
C LEU A 96 -0.76 11.83 -11.51
N HIS A 97 -2.05 11.59 -11.81
CA HIS A 97 -2.90 12.61 -12.45
C HIS A 97 -3.20 13.81 -11.55
N LYS A 98 -2.96 13.70 -10.24
CA LYS A 98 -3.16 14.79 -9.27
C LYS A 98 -1.95 15.72 -9.16
N PHE A 99 -0.82 15.36 -9.78
CA PHE A 99 0.41 16.14 -9.75
C PHE A 99 0.61 16.92 -11.04
N PRO A 100 1.17 18.15 -10.98
CA PRO A 100 1.55 18.91 -12.17
C PRO A 100 2.35 18.06 -13.16
N PHE A 101 1.92 18.05 -14.42
CA PHE A 101 2.55 17.28 -15.51
C PHE A 101 2.77 15.79 -15.21
N ARG A 102 1.95 15.19 -14.32
CA ARG A 102 2.13 13.81 -13.85
C ARG A 102 3.52 13.51 -13.29
N ALA A 103 4.14 14.49 -12.64
CA ALA A 103 5.53 14.42 -12.18
C ALA A 103 6.52 14.02 -13.30
N GLY A 104 6.23 14.37 -14.56
CA GLY A 104 7.03 14.00 -15.72
C GLY A 104 6.79 12.58 -16.25
N VAL A 105 5.93 11.79 -15.61
CA VAL A 105 5.65 10.40 -16.02
C VAL A 105 4.53 10.35 -17.04
N ARG A 106 4.86 9.98 -18.28
CA ARG A 106 3.88 9.82 -19.37
C ARG A 106 2.92 8.67 -19.07
N SER A 107 1.62 8.84 -19.35
CA SER A 107 0.61 7.78 -19.18
C SER A 107 0.96 6.49 -19.94
N SER A 108 1.59 6.61 -21.11
CA SER A 108 2.00 5.47 -21.93
C SER A 108 3.17 4.64 -21.35
N LYS A 109 3.71 5.04 -20.20
CA LYS A 109 4.73 4.28 -19.46
C LYS A 109 4.15 3.42 -18.34
N LEU A 110 2.86 3.58 -18.03
CA LEU A 110 2.21 2.90 -16.92
C LEU A 110 0.89 2.24 -17.33
N SER A 111 0.56 1.10 -16.74
CA SER A 111 -0.67 0.34 -17.04
C SER A 111 -1.94 1.02 -16.54
N GLY A 112 -1.79 1.95 -15.58
CA GLY A 112 -2.87 2.53 -14.81
C GLY A 112 -3.33 1.63 -13.66
N TYR A 113 -2.73 0.46 -13.45
CA TYR A 113 -3.01 -0.45 -12.32
C TYR A 113 -2.01 -0.34 -11.18
N GLU A 114 -0.89 0.36 -11.39
CA GLU A 114 0.09 0.67 -10.35
C GLU A 114 -0.56 1.45 -9.20
N SER A 115 -0.26 1.09 -7.95
CA SER A 115 -0.49 2.00 -6.84
C SER A 115 0.45 3.21 -6.96
N PHE A 116 0.06 4.37 -6.41
CA PHE A 116 0.95 5.53 -6.40
C PHE A 116 2.26 5.16 -5.69
N GLU A 117 3.40 5.50 -6.31
CA GLU A 117 4.75 5.15 -5.82
C GLU A 117 5.08 3.64 -5.77
N GLY A 118 4.15 2.81 -6.26
CA GLY A 118 4.30 1.36 -6.35
C GLY A 118 4.85 0.88 -7.69
N LEU A 119 5.12 -0.41 -7.74
CA LEU A 119 5.54 -1.11 -8.95
C LEU A 119 4.36 -1.35 -9.89
N ASP A 120 4.59 -1.21 -11.20
CA ASP A 120 3.56 -1.41 -12.21
C ASP A 120 3.38 -2.92 -12.54
N PRO A 121 2.16 -3.47 -12.40
CA PRO A 121 1.84 -4.83 -12.84
C PRO A 121 2.27 -5.16 -14.28
N ALA A 122 2.10 -4.24 -15.24
CA ALA A 122 2.50 -4.48 -16.63
C ALA A 122 4.01 -4.64 -16.82
N THR A 123 4.83 -4.16 -15.87
CA THR A 123 6.28 -4.32 -15.91
C THR A 123 6.76 -5.58 -15.19
N TRP A 124 6.12 -5.95 -14.08
CA TRP A 124 6.63 -6.98 -13.16
C TRP A 124 5.93 -8.33 -13.29
N VAL A 125 4.64 -8.37 -13.62
CA VAL A 125 3.94 -9.63 -13.88
C VAL A 125 4.56 -10.42 -15.03
N PRO A 126 4.96 -9.81 -16.17
CA PRO A 126 5.65 -10.53 -17.24
C PRO A 126 7.03 -11.10 -16.83
N LYS A 127 7.60 -10.62 -15.73
CA LYS A 127 8.86 -11.11 -15.18
C LYS A 127 8.66 -12.25 -14.17
N GLY A 128 7.43 -12.74 -14.01
CA GLY A 128 7.09 -13.86 -13.13
C GLY A 128 6.84 -13.45 -11.66
N TYR A 129 6.51 -12.19 -11.38
CA TYR A 129 6.16 -11.73 -10.03
C TYR A 129 4.66 -11.43 -9.93
N ALA A 130 4.03 -11.76 -8.80
CA ALA A 130 2.75 -11.17 -8.45
C ALA A 130 2.97 -9.78 -7.81
N ILE A 131 2.16 -8.79 -8.18
CA ILE A 131 2.11 -7.48 -7.54
C ILE A 131 0.86 -7.41 -6.67
N VAL A 132 1.03 -7.10 -5.39
CA VAL A 132 -0.06 -6.98 -4.42
C VAL A 132 -0.13 -5.54 -3.94
N ASN A 133 -1.13 -4.80 -4.38
CA ASN A 133 -1.40 -3.46 -3.90
C ASN A 133 -2.33 -3.53 -2.69
N VAL A 134 -1.96 -2.86 -1.60
CA VAL A 134 -2.69 -2.94 -0.34
C VAL A 134 -3.31 -1.59 0.00
N ASP A 135 -4.59 -1.59 0.35
CA ASP A 135 -5.16 -0.52 1.17
C ASP A 135 -4.92 -0.93 2.63
N ILE A 136 -3.97 -0.28 3.30
CA ILE A 136 -3.59 -0.65 4.67
C ILE A 136 -4.74 -0.37 5.66
N ARG A 137 -4.57 -0.79 6.92
CA ARG A 137 -5.58 -0.58 7.98
C ARG A 137 -6.12 0.85 7.98
N GLY A 138 -7.45 0.99 8.05
CA GLY A 138 -8.16 2.26 8.08
C GLY A 138 -8.25 3.01 6.75
N ILE A 139 -7.72 2.46 5.65
CA ILE A 139 -7.72 3.13 4.34
C ILE A 139 -8.83 2.58 3.45
N ASN A 140 -9.56 3.49 2.82
CA ASN A 140 -10.72 3.19 1.98
C ASN A 140 -11.71 2.25 2.70
N ASP A 141 -11.80 0.99 2.24
CA ASP A 141 -12.70 -0.03 2.74
C ASP A 141 -12.02 -1.06 3.66
N SER A 142 -10.73 -0.87 3.95
CA SER A 142 -10.03 -1.62 4.99
C SER A 142 -10.51 -1.19 6.38
N GLU A 143 -10.78 -2.16 7.24
CA GLU A 143 -11.28 -1.91 8.58
C GLU A 143 -10.24 -1.24 9.50
N GLY A 144 -10.71 -0.78 10.66
CA GLY A 144 -9.89 -0.20 11.72
C GLY A 144 -9.52 1.25 11.47
N ASP A 145 -8.52 1.71 12.21
CA ASP A 145 -8.01 3.08 12.16
C ASP A 145 -6.59 3.08 11.61
N LEU A 146 -6.25 4.12 10.85
CA LEU A 146 -4.92 4.30 10.27
C LEU A 146 -3.90 4.60 11.37
N ARG A 147 -2.82 3.82 11.37
CA ARG A 147 -1.67 3.97 12.27
C ARG A 147 -0.44 4.38 11.46
N PHE A 148 0.26 5.41 11.90
CA PHE A 148 1.37 5.99 11.14
C PHE A 148 2.67 5.27 11.49
N TRP A 149 3.06 4.31 10.64
CA TRP A 149 4.31 3.57 10.79
C TRP A 149 4.48 2.97 12.21
N GLY A 150 5.71 2.68 12.62
CA GLY A 150 5.98 2.14 13.95
C GLY A 150 5.64 0.65 14.07
N THR A 151 5.73 0.15 15.30
CA THR A 151 5.53 -1.28 15.61
C THR A 151 4.13 -1.78 15.26
N ALA A 152 3.10 -0.94 15.36
CA ALA A 152 1.74 -1.36 15.05
C ALA A 152 1.55 -1.60 13.55
N ASP A 153 2.01 -0.67 12.70
CA ASP A 153 2.01 -0.83 11.24
C ASP A 153 2.94 -1.99 10.81
N GLY A 154 4.12 -2.10 11.44
CA GLY A 154 5.04 -3.22 11.21
C GLY A 154 4.41 -4.59 11.47
N ARG A 155 3.60 -4.72 12.53
CA ARG A 155 2.88 -5.95 12.86
C ARG A 155 1.74 -6.26 11.89
N ASP A 156 1.03 -5.23 11.43
CA ASP A 156 0.01 -5.41 10.40
C ASP A 156 0.65 -5.87 9.08
N GLY A 157 1.80 -5.29 8.70
CA GLY A 157 2.56 -5.74 7.54
C GLY A 157 3.17 -7.14 7.70
N TYR A 158 3.58 -7.53 8.92
CA TYR A 158 3.96 -8.92 9.22
C TYR A 158 2.80 -9.87 8.90
N ASP A 159 1.60 -9.57 9.40
CA ASP A 159 0.44 -10.43 9.18
C ASP A 159 0.12 -10.52 7.68
N ALA A 160 0.16 -9.40 6.98
CA ALA A 160 -0.07 -9.38 5.53
C ALA A 160 0.95 -10.22 4.77
N VAL A 161 2.23 -10.15 5.10
CA VAL A 161 3.28 -11.00 4.50
C VAL A 161 2.96 -12.48 4.70
N GLU A 162 2.63 -12.88 5.94
CA GLU A 162 2.38 -14.28 6.27
C GLU A 162 1.07 -14.81 5.67
N GLU A 163 0.04 -13.97 5.54
CA GLU A 163 -1.21 -14.36 4.88
C GLU A 163 -1.05 -14.45 3.35
N ILE A 164 -0.31 -13.52 2.72
CA ILE A 164 -0.02 -13.57 1.29
C ILE A 164 0.80 -14.81 0.94
N ALA A 165 1.79 -15.16 1.77
CA ALA A 165 2.63 -16.34 1.57
C ALA A 165 1.84 -17.67 1.55
N LYS A 166 0.66 -17.72 2.20
CA LYS A 166 -0.22 -18.89 2.25
C LYS A 166 -1.15 -19.02 1.04
N LEU A 167 -1.29 -17.96 0.22
CA LEU A 167 -2.18 -18.01 -0.94
C LEU A 167 -1.73 -19.10 -1.91
N PRO A 168 -2.68 -19.85 -2.53
CA PRO A 168 -2.36 -21.07 -3.28
C PRO A 168 -1.47 -20.84 -4.51
N TRP A 169 -1.44 -19.60 -5.03
CA TRP A 169 -0.60 -19.17 -6.14
C TRP A 169 0.77 -18.63 -5.71
N CYS A 170 0.98 -18.34 -4.42
CA CYS A 170 2.24 -17.79 -3.92
C CYS A 170 3.23 -18.92 -3.59
N ASN A 171 4.51 -18.75 -3.94
CA ASN A 171 5.55 -19.73 -3.62
C ASN A 171 6.14 -19.56 -2.21
N GLY A 172 5.50 -18.78 -1.35
CA GLY A 172 5.96 -18.47 0.00
C GLY A 172 7.08 -17.42 0.07
N ARG A 173 7.52 -16.84 -1.05
CA ARG A 173 8.49 -15.74 -1.04
C ARG A 173 7.78 -14.41 -1.26
N VAL A 174 7.82 -13.55 -0.25
CA VAL A 174 7.23 -12.23 -0.29
C VAL A 174 8.33 -11.18 -0.18
N ALA A 175 8.23 -10.14 -1.01
CA ALA A 175 9.10 -8.98 -0.99
C ALA A 175 8.29 -7.70 -0.77
N LEU A 176 8.95 -6.67 -0.25
CA LEU A 176 8.41 -5.31 -0.15
C LEU A 176 9.17 -4.40 -1.10
N ALA A 177 8.46 -3.47 -1.75
CA ALA A 177 9.07 -2.46 -2.61
C ALA A 177 8.18 -1.20 -2.68
N GLY A 178 8.76 -0.10 -3.16
CA GLY A 178 8.05 1.15 -3.42
C GLY A 178 8.79 2.36 -2.85
N ASN A 179 8.26 3.55 -3.13
CA ASN A 179 8.81 4.83 -2.72
C ASN A 179 8.07 5.44 -1.49
N SER A 180 8.70 6.38 -0.78
CA SER A 180 8.06 7.21 0.26
C SER A 180 7.44 6.36 1.38
N TRP A 181 6.13 6.44 1.65
CA TRP A 181 5.48 5.62 2.67
C TRP A 181 5.69 4.13 2.45
N LEU A 182 5.62 3.67 1.19
CA LEU A 182 5.87 2.27 0.84
C LEU A 182 7.28 1.84 1.24
N ALA A 183 8.23 2.77 1.17
CA ALA A 183 9.62 2.54 1.52
C ALA A 183 9.84 2.59 3.04
N MET A 184 9.30 3.60 3.71
CA MET A 184 9.41 3.78 5.17
C MET A 184 8.82 2.60 5.95
N SER A 185 7.66 2.11 5.50
CA SER A 185 6.96 0.99 6.16
C SER A 185 7.80 -0.28 6.17
N GLN A 186 8.69 -0.48 5.18
CA GLN A 186 9.52 -1.69 5.08
C GLN A 186 10.47 -1.83 6.26
N TRP A 187 10.97 -0.72 6.83
CA TRP A 187 11.83 -0.77 8.01
C TRP A 187 11.10 -1.37 9.21
N PHE A 188 9.86 -0.95 9.44
CA PHE A 188 9.04 -1.41 10.55
C PHE A 188 8.57 -2.85 10.34
N ILE A 189 8.16 -3.20 9.12
CA ILE A 189 7.73 -4.57 8.80
C ILE A 189 8.92 -5.53 8.91
N ALA A 190 10.08 -5.17 8.37
CA ALA A 190 11.28 -6.00 8.47
C ALA A 190 11.76 -6.18 9.91
N ALA A 191 11.58 -5.17 10.77
CA ALA A 191 11.91 -5.26 12.20
C ALA A 191 11.07 -6.31 12.95
N GLU A 192 9.85 -6.60 12.49
CA GLU A 192 9.02 -7.69 13.02
C GLU A 192 9.45 -9.08 12.50
N ARG A 193 10.42 -9.14 11.58
CA ARG A 193 11.04 -10.37 11.04
C ARG A 193 10.05 -11.43 10.54
N PRO A 194 9.16 -11.13 9.57
CA PRO A 194 8.27 -12.12 8.98
C PRO A 194 9.08 -13.24 8.31
N PRO A 195 8.85 -14.53 8.63
CA PRO A 195 9.62 -15.63 8.05
C PRO A 195 9.59 -15.70 6.52
N HIS A 196 8.49 -15.26 5.89
CA HIS A 196 8.34 -15.30 4.43
C HIS A 196 8.80 -14.01 3.73
N LEU A 197 9.25 -12.99 4.48
CA LEU A 197 9.83 -11.78 3.92
C LEU A 197 11.28 -12.03 3.51
N VAL A 198 11.50 -12.19 2.20
CA VAL A 198 12.83 -12.55 1.66
C VAL A 198 13.63 -11.35 1.14
N CYS A 199 12.97 -10.21 0.93
CA CYS A 199 13.60 -9.02 0.37
C CYS A 199 12.82 -7.74 0.73
N ILE A 200 13.54 -6.67 1.03
CA ILE A 200 13.01 -5.31 1.06
C ILE A 200 13.78 -4.45 0.05
N ALA A 201 13.06 -3.58 -0.65
CA ALA A 201 13.59 -2.59 -1.58
C ALA A 201 13.00 -1.21 -1.24
N PRO A 202 13.46 -0.57 -0.16
CA PRO A 202 13.01 0.76 0.24
C PRO A 202 13.63 1.82 -0.68
N LEU A 203 12.81 2.42 -1.55
CA LEU A 203 13.25 3.49 -2.45
C LEU A 203 12.98 4.83 -1.77
N GLU A 204 14.01 5.63 -1.51
CA GLU A 204 13.90 6.98 -0.90
C GLU A 204 13.13 7.03 0.45
N ALA A 205 13.39 6.07 1.34
CA ALA A 205 12.82 6.06 2.70
C ALA A 205 13.59 6.97 3.67
N VAL A 206 12.86 7.72 4.50
CA VAL A 206 13.39 8.23 5.77
C VAL A 206 13.42 7.10 6.82
N SER A 207 14.41 7.13 7.70
CA SER A 207 14.63 6.17 8.79
C SER A 207 14.36 6.76 10.17
N ASP A 208 14.45 8.09 10.31
CA ASP A 208 14.12 8.83 11.51
C ASP A 208 13.18 10.00 11.14
N THR A 209 11.89 9.77 11.27
CA THR A 209 10.87 10.75 10.86
C THR A 209 11.02 12.08 11.60
N PHE A 210 11.45 12.08 12.86
CA PHE A 210 11.65 13.30 13.62
C PHE A 210 12.83 14.11 13.07
N ARG A 211 14.01 13.49 12.93
CA ARG A 211 15.23 14.20 12.53
C ARG A 211 15.31 14.52 11.05
N GLU A 212 14.70 13.71 10.20
CA GLU A 212 14.88 13.79 8.74
C GLU A 212 13.73 14.48 8.03
N SER A 213 12.53 14.52 8.64
CA SER A 213 11.33 15.08 8.02
C SER A 213 10.62 16.12 8.90
N ARG A 214 10.28 15.79 10.14
CA ARG A 214 9.36 16.60 10.98
C ARG A 214 10.02 17.75 11.71
N CYS A 215 11.28 17.60 12.09
CA CYS A 215 11.99 18.53 12.96
C CYS A 215 13.48 18.60 12.57
N ARG A 216 13.74 18.82 11.27
CA ARG A 216 15.12 18.82 10.75
C ARG A 216 15.92 19.94 11.40
N GLY A 217 16.95 19.58 12.16
CA GLY A 217 17.75 20.53 12.93
C GLY A 217 16.99 21.22 14.07
N GLY A 218 15.91 20.61 14.58
CA GLY A 218 15.09 21.19 15.65
C GLY A 218 14.02 22.18 15.18
N VAL A 219 13.86 22.38 13.86
CA VAL A 219 12.84 23.27 13.29
C VAL A 219 11.63 22.47 12.84
N PRO A 220 10.44 22.69 13.44
CA PRO A 220 9.22 22.01 13.02
C PRO A 220 8.83 22.25 11.56
N ALA A 221 8.47 21.18 10.87
CA ALA A 221 8.05 21.17 9.47
C ALA A 221 6.81 20.28 9.29
N SER A 222 5.64 20.77 9.72
CA SER A 222 4.38 20.02 9.69
C SER A 222 3.63 20.09 8.35
N GLY A 223 3.99 21.04 7.47
CA GLY A 223 3.22 21.36 6.26
C GLY A 223 2.97 20.18 5.31
N PHE A 224 4.04 19.47 4.91
CA PHE A 224 3.92 18.34 3.97
C PHE A 224 3.10 17.19 4.57
N SER A 225 3.34 16.86 5.82
CA SER A 225 2.67 15.73 6.46
C SER A 225 1.20 16.00 6.74
N GLY A 226 0.86 17.23 7.12
CA GLY A 226 -0.53 17.67 7.24
C GLY A 226 -1.27 17.66 5.90
N LEU A 227 -0.59 17.92 4.78
CA LEU A 227 -1.17 17.79 3.44
C LEU A 227 -1.51 16.33 3.11
N ILE A 228 -0.59 15.39 3.36
CA ILE A 228 -0.80 13.97 3.08
C ILE A 228 -2.01 13.43 3.85
N VAL A 229 -2.11 13.67 5.16
CA VAL A 229 -3.23 13.18 5.99
C VAL A 229 -4.59 13.62 5.45
N LYS A 230 -4.69 14.89 5.05
CA LYS A 230 -5.94 15.46 4.50
C LYS A 230 -6.36 14.82 3.16
N MET A 231 -5.41 14.22 2.45
CA MET A 231 -5.69 13.51 1.20
C MET A 231 -6.14 12.07 1.45
N LEU A 232 -5.77 11.43 2.55
CA LEU A 232 -6.16 10.05 2.81
C LEU A 232 -7.67 9.94 3.04
N ARG A 233 -8.23 8.77 2.72
CA ARG A 233 -9.66 8.45 2.90
C ARG A 233 -9.79 7.16 3.67
N GLY A 234 -10.78 7.11 4.56
CA GLY A 234 -10.99 6.01 5.49
C GLY A 234 -12.29 6.17 6.23
N ARG A 235 -12.90 5.06 6.64
CA ARG A 235 -14.20 5.05 7.34
C ARG A 235 -14.07 5.24 8.86
N GLY A 236 -12.85 5.15 9.40
CA GLY A 236 -12.54 5.31 10.82
C GLY A 236 -11.73 6.57 11.11
N GLU A 237 -10.77 6.45 12.01
CA GLU A 237 -9.88 7.53 12.41
C GLU A 237 -8.44 7.31 11.93
N ALA A 238 -7.61 8.34 12.03
CA ALA A 238 -6.17 8.29 11.80
C ALA A 238 -5.44 8.95 12.98
N GLU A 239 -4.19 8.56 13.23
CA GLU A 239 -3.34 9.32 14.18
C GLU A 239 -3.24 10.80 13.77
N ASP A 240 -3.47 11.71 14.73
CA ASP A 240 -3.36 13.15 14.51
C ASP A 240 -1.90 13.59 14.55
N ILE A 241 -1.23 13.38 13.42
CA ILE A 241 0.16 13.77 13.24
C ILE A 241 0.36 15.28 13.02
N GLY A 242 -0.71 16.08 13.01
CA GLY A 242 -0.66 17.54 12.91
C GLY A 242 -0.39 18.21 14.26
N LEU A 243 -0.75 17.54 15.35
CA LEU A 243 -0.52 17.97 16.74
C LEU A 243 0.78 17.42 17.35
N LEU A 244 1.53 16.58 16.64
CA LEU A 244 2.80 15.98 17.08
C LEU A 244 4.01 16.95 17.01
N VAL A 245 3.80 18.24 17.27
CA VAL A 245 4.86 19.26 17.26
C VAL A 245 5.20 19.71 18.67
#